data_AF-A0A183FJ12-F1
#
_entry.id   AF-A0A183FJ12-F1
#
_cell.length_a   1.000
_cell.length_b   1.000
_cell.length_c   1.000
_cell.angle_alpha   90.00
_cell.angle_beta   90.00
_cell.angle_gamma   90.00
#
_symmetry.space_group_name_H-M   'P 1'
#
loop_
_entity.id
_entity.type
_entity.pdbx_description
1 polymer ?
#
loop_
_entity_poly.entity_id
_entity_poly.type
_entity_poly.pdbx_seq_one_letter_code
_entity_poly.pdbx_strand_id
1 'polypeptide(L)'
;MRSVLVFLFLTLVCALAFDPVFVDELEDLVINKNDERELDLLDDADNMIRSEKQKRLDVILARQPKIIQERFKMEVERKKLRHQQKLDMRIAKATDPMIKEFWEEIRKLDDDMSISENEAELKEFELKSKLTPMQRRMLGKD
;
A
#
# COMPACT_ATOMS: atom_id res chain seq x y z
N MET A 1 -14.60 -9.85 -44.93
CA MET A 1 -13.94 -10.29 -43.69
C MET A 1 -13.98 -9.12 -42.72
N ARG A 2 -14.83 -9.23 -41.69
CA ARG A 2 -15.07 -8.18 -40.68
C ARG A 2 -13.97 -8.33 -39.62
N SER A 3 -13.03 -7.40 -39.60
CA SER A 3 -11.95 -7.40 -38.61
C SER A 3 -12.50 -7.03 -37.23
N VAL A 4 -12.68 -8.05 -36.40
CA VAL A 4 -12.70 -7.92 -34.95
C VAL A 4 -11.24 -7.77 -34.51
N LEU A 5 -10.88 -6.61 -33.98
CA LEU A 5 -9.62 -6.34 -33.27
C LEU A 5 -9.98 -5.39 -32.11
N VAL A 6 -10.35 -5.94 -30.95
CA VAL A 6 -9.50 -6.53 -29.90
C VAL A 6 -9.10 -5.45 -28.88
N PHE A 7 -9.78 -5.56 -27.72
CA PHE A 7 -9.29 -5.44 -26.35
C PHE A 7 -8.71 -4.11 -25.83
N LEU A 8 -9.53 -3.44 -25.01
CA LEU A 8 -9.33 -3.38 -23.55
C LEU A 8 -7.93 -2.92 -23.08
N PHE A 9 -7.59 -1.65 -23.32
CA PHE A 9 -6.63 -0.93 -22.47
C PHE A 9 -7.37 -0.39 -21.22
N LEU A 10 -7.91 -1.29 -20.41
CA LEU A 10 -8.04 -0.99 -18.99
C LEU A 10 -6.65 -1.27 -18.43
N THR A 11 -5.76 -0.28 -18.52
CA THR A 11 -4.55 -0.31 -17.70
C THR A 11 -5.05 -0.28 -16.27
N LEU A 12 -5.12 -1.47 -15.68
CA LEU A 12 -5.22 -1.68 -14.24
C LEU A 12 -3.99 -0.99 -13.67
N VAL A 13 -4.12 0.31 -13.39
CA VAL A 13 -3.23 0.97 -12.46
C VAL A 13 -3.65 0.37 -11.13
N CYS A 14 -3.14 -0.82 -10.82
CA CYS A 14 -2.91 -1.19 -9.43
C CYS A 14 -2.01 -0.07 -8.93
N ALA A 15 -2.62 0.96 -8.35
CA ALA A 15 -1.96 1.72 -7.32
C ALA A 15 -1.66 0.64 -6.29
N LEU A 16 -0.42 0.15 -6.28
CA LEU A 16 0.07 -0.58 -5.13
C LEU A 16 0.12 0.50 -4.04
N ALA A 17 -1.04 0.72 -3.42
CA ALA A 17 -1.19 1.53 -2.25
C ALA A 17 -0.26 0.92 -1.20
N PHE A 18 0.31 1.79 -0.39
CA PHE A 18 1.21 1.36 0.65
C PHE A 18 0.38 0.67 1.73
N ASP A 19 0.54 -0.64 1.92
CA ASP A 19 -0.06 -1.35 3.05
C ASP A 19 0.72 -1.02 4.33
N PRO A 20 0.11 -0.32 5.31
CA PRO A 20 0.78 0.04 6.55
C PRO A 20 0.82 -1.09 7.58
N VAL A 21 0.20 -2.25 7.30
CA VAL A 21 0.13 -3.39 8.22
C VAL A 21 1.33 -4.33 8.04
N PHE A 22 1.90 -4.40 6.84
CA PHE A 22 3.11 -5.19 6.53
C PHE A 22 2.92 -6.70 6.70
N VAL A 23 1.84 -7.26 6.13
CA VAL A 23 1.57 -8.71 6.23
C VAL A 23 2.60 -9.50 5.42
N ASP A 24 2.86 -9.08 4.17
CA ASP A 24 3.87 -9.64 3.26
C ASP A 24 5.24 -9.83 3.92
N GLU A 25 5.71 -8.85 4.68
CA GLU A 25 7.04 -8.87 5.28
C GLU A 25 7.16 -9.93 6.37
N LEU A 26 6.06 -10.28 7.04
CA LEU A 26 6.08 -11.40 7.96
C LEU A 26 5.97 -12.72 7.19
N GLU A 27 5.11 -12.78 6.17
CA GLU A 27 4.93 -13.97 5.34
C GLU A 27 6.24 -14.43 4.71
N ASP A 28 7.01 -13.51 4.13
CA ASP A 28 8.34 -13.75 3.54
C ASP A 28 9.36 -14.36 4.52
N LEU A 29 9.13 -14.23 5.83
CA LEU A 29 10.03 -14.69 6.88
C LEU A 29 9.55 -15.96 7.58
N VAL A 30 8.27 -16.27 7.51
CA VAL A 30 7.67 -17.43 8.18
C VAL A 30 7.98 -18.70 7.38
N ILE A 31 8.44 -19.74 8.08
CA ILE A 31 8.83 -21.02 7.46
C ILE A 31 7.71 -22.06 7.62
N ASN A 32 6.82 -21.89 8.60
CA ASN A 32 5.80 -22.88 8.90
C ASN A 32 4.52 -22.60 8.11
N LYS A 33 3.99 -23.66 7.48
CA LYS A 33 2.85 -23.56 6.54
C LYS A 33 1.53 -23.11 7.17
N ASN A 34 1.39 -23.25 8.48
CA ASN A 34 0.14 -22.88 9.15
C ASN A 34 0.07 -21.36 9.31
N ASP A 35 1.12 -20.76 9.85
CA ASP A 35 1.19 -19.30 9.99
C ASP A 35 1.32 -18.63 8.61
N GLU A 36 2.05 -19.20 7.64
CA GLU A 36 2.09 -18.72 6.25
C GLU A 36 0.67 -18.61 5.66
N ARG A 37 -0.15 -19.66 5.81
CA ARG A 37 -1.56 -19.62 5.35
C ARG A 37 -2.41 -18.62 6.13
N GLU A 38 -2.20 -18.48 7.43
CA GLU A 38 -2.90 -17.46 8.22
C GLU A 38 -2.54 -16.04 7.75
N LEU A 39 -1.30 -15.83 7.29
CA LEU A 39 -0.82 -14.56 6.72
C LEU A 39 -1.39 -14.30 5.33
N ASP A 40 -1.38 -15.29 4.43
CA ASP A 40 -2.01 -15.21 3.09
C ASP A 40 -3.50 -14.82 3.18
N LEU A 41 -4.26 -15.49 4.06
CA LEU A 41 -5.66 -15.13 4.32
C LEU A 41 -5.83 -13.76 4.99
N LEU A 42 -4.83 -13.34 5.77
CA LEU A 42 -4.86 -12.02 6.38
C LEU A 42 -4.58 -10.95 5.34
N ASP A 43 -3.63 -11.18 4.42
CA ASP A 43 -3.27 -10.26 3.36
C ASP A 43 -4.46 -9.97 2.43
N ASP A 44 -5.11 -11.02 1.94
CA ASP A 44 -6.33 -10.98 1.11
C ASP A 44 -7.54 -10.27 1.78
N ALA A 45 -7.48 -9.98 3.08
CA ALA A 45 -8.58 -9.37 3.82
C ALA A 45 -8.64 -7.83 3.65
N ASP A 46 -8.73 -7.35 2.40
CA ASP A 46 -8.70 -5.92 2.03
C ASP A 46 -9.81 -5.07 2.63
N ASN A 47 -10.90 -5.70 3.07
CA ASN A 47 -12.03 -5.03 3.72
C ASN A 47 -11.90 -4.99 5.25
N MET A 48 -10.89 -5.64 5.82
CA MET A 48 -10.61 -5.57 7.26
C MET A 48 -10.00 -4.21 7.59
N ILE A 49 -10.46 -3.59 8.68
CA ILE A 49 -9.85 -2.36 9.18
C ILE A 49 -8.38 -2.66 9.53
N ARG A 50 -7.46 -1.81 9.05
CA ARG A 50 -6.00 -1.97 9.20
C ARG A 50 -5.58 -2.18 10.65
N SER A 51 -6.18 -1.46 11.61
CA SER A 51 -5.91 -1.67 13.04
C SER A 51 -6.39 -3.02 13.59
N GLU A 52 -7.42 -3.63 13.01
CA GLU A 52 -7.81 -5.01 13.32
C GLU A 52 -6.85 -6.00 12.65
N LYS A 53 -6.48 -5.76 11.39
CA LYS A 53 -5.51 -6.55 10.62
C LYS A 53 -4.17 -6.62 11.37
N GLN A 54 -3.69 -5.48 11.87
CA GLN A 54 -2.49 -5.38 12.70
C GLN A 54 -2.56 -6.23 13.97
N LYS A 55 -3.69 -6.23 14.68
CA LYS A 55 -3.83 -7.08 15.89
C LYS A 55 -3.71 -8.56 15.57
N ARG A 56 -4.23 -9.00 14.42
CA ARG A 56 -4.10 -10.39 13.96
C ARG A 56 -2.67 -10.70 13.56
N LEU A 57 -2.01 -9.80 12.85
CA LEU A 57 -0.59 -9.91 12.51
C LEU A 57 0.28 -10.04 13.77
N ASP A 58 0.04 -9.20 14.78
CA ASP A 58 0.77 -9.22 16.06
C ASP A 58 0.65 -10.57 16.77
N VAL A 59 -0.52 -11.22 16.70
CA VAL A 59 -0.73 -12.56 17.26
C VAL A 59 0.11 -13.61 16.53
N ILE A 60 0.19 -13.56 15.20
CA ILE A 60 1.02 -14.48 14.41
C ILE A 60 2.51 -14.22 14.66
N LEU A 61 2.91 -12.95 14.70
CA LEU A 61 4.28 -12.51 14.99
C LEU A 61 4.75 -13.00 16.36
N ALA A 62 3.90 -12.94 17.39
CA ALA A 62 4.23 -13.38 18.73
C ALA A 62 4.50 -14.90 18.83
N ARG A 63 3.99 -15.71 17.89
CA ARG A 63 4.30 -17.15 17.80
C ARG A 63 5.67 -17.41 17.18
N GLN A 64 6.23 -16.45 16.45
CA GLN A 64 7.49 -16.64 15.74
C GLN A 64 8.71 -16.63 16.67
N PRO A 65 9.80 -17.32 16.29
CA PRO A 65 11.07 -17.20 16.98
C PRO A 65 11.56 -15.74 17.05
N LYS A 66 12.29 -15.37 18.12
CA LYS A 66 12.80 -14.00 18.31
C LYS A 66 13.55 -13.44 17.11
N ILE A 67 14.36 -14.28 16.45
CA ILE A 67 15.12 -13.87 15.26
C ILE A 67 14.22 -13.42 14.10
N ILE A 68 13.05 -14.04 13.94
CA ILE A 68 12.06 -13.66 12.94
C ILE A 68 11.39 -12.35 13.35
N GLN A 69 11.03 -12.19 14.64
CA GLN A 69 10.46 -10.94 15.14
C GLN A 69 11.40 -9.73 14.95
N GLU A 70 12.68 -9.91 15.24
CA GLU A 70 13.71 -8.89 15.03
C GLU A 70 13.89 -8.57 13.54
N ARG A 71 13.93 -9.59 12.68
CA ARG A 71 14.05 -9.41 11.23
C ARG A 71 12.85 -8.71 10.62
N PHE A 72 11.65 -9.08 11.04
CA PHE A 72 10.41 -8.41 10.64
C PHE A 72 10.46 -6.92 10.98
N LYS A 73 10.82 -6.57 12.23
CA LYS A 73 10.96 -5.17 12.65
C LYS A 73 11.92 -4.39 11.76
N MET A 74 13.08 -4.97 11.43
CA MET A 74 14.06 -4.32 10.55
C MET A 74 13.52 -4.09 9.13
N GLU A 75 12.81 -5.06 8.54
CA GLU A 75 12.23 -4.90 7.21
C GLU A 75 11.10 -3.86 7.19
N VAL A 76 10.24 -3.84 8.22
CA VAL A 76 9.21 -2.82 8.39
C VAL A 76 9.82 -1.42 8.50
N GLU A 77 10.81 -1.22 9.37
CA GLU A 77 11.50 0.07 9.51
C GLU A 77 12.14 0.51 8.18
N ARG A 78 12.75 -0.44 7.45
CA ARG A 78 13.36 -0.18 6.14
C ARG A 78 12.34 0.24 5.10
N LYS A 79 11.18 -0.45 5.01
CA LYS A 79 10.13 -0.10 4.03
C LYS A 79 9.44 1.21 4.38
N LYS A 80 9.13 1.46 5.66
CA LYS A 80 8.61 2.76 6.14
C LYS A 80 9.53 3.91 5.74
N LEU A 81 10.83 3.77 5.99
CA LEU A 81 11.81 4.80 5.64
C LEU A 81 11.87 5.06 4.13
N ARG A 82 11.92 4.00 3.30
CA ARG A 82 11.93 4.15 1.84
C ARG A 82 10.67 4.84 1.33
N HIS A 83 9.50 4.44 1.85
CA HIS A 83 8.22 5.03 1.47
C HIS A 83 8.16 6.51 1.84
N GLN A 84 8.52 6.84 3.08
CA GLN A 84 8.58 8.22 3.55
C GLN A 84 9.51 9.08 2.70
N GLN A 85 10.72 8.61 2.40
CA GLN A 85 11.66 9.33 1.53
C GLN A 85 11.10 9.54 0.12
N LYS A 86 10.37 8.56 -0.41
CA LYS A 86 9.72 8.66 -1.73
C LYS A 86 8.63 9.73 -1.72
N LEU A 87 7.77 9.74 -0.70
CA LEU A 87 6.74 10.77 -0.53
C LEU A 87 7.34 12.16 -0.33
N ASP A 88 8.34 12.30 0.53
CA ASP A 88 9.03 13.57 0.78
C ASP A 88 9.67 14.13 -0.48
N MET A 89 10.31 13.27 -1.27
CA MET A 89 10.87 13.65 -2.57
C MET A 89 9.77 14.11 -3.54
N ARG A 90 8.63 13.40 -3.60
CA ARG A 90 7.49 13.76 -4.47
C ARG A 90 6.89 15.11 -4.08
N ILE A 91 6.72 15.36 -2.79
CA ILE A 91 6.22 16.63 -2.24
C ILE A 91 7.20 17.77 -2.51
N ALA A 92 8.50 17.54 -2.30
CA ALA A 92 9.53 18.55 -2.54
C ALA A 92 9.67 18.94 -4.02
N LYS A 93 9.48 17.97 -4.94
CA LYS A 93 9.52 18.20 -6.39
C LYS A 93 8.24 18.82 -6.96
N ALA A 94 7.12 18.74 -6.23
CA ALA A 94 5.83 19.23 -6.70
C ALA A 94 5.82 20.77 -6.77
N THR A 95 5.78 21.32 -7.98
CA THR A 95 5.64 22.77 -8.20
C THR A 95 4.19 23.24 -8.26
N ASP A 96 3.28 22.34 -8.66
CA ASP A 96 1.84 22.61 -8.68
C ASP A 96 1.25 22.37 -7.27
N PRO A 97 0.57 23.37 -6.68
CA PRO A 97 -0.03 23.24 -5.34
C PRO A 97 -1.00 22.06 -5.19
N MET A 98 -1.79 21.74 -6.23
CA MET A 98 -2.75 20.62 -6.19
C MET A 98 -2.03 19.27 -6.18
N ILE A 99 -0.87 19.17 -6.83
CA ILE A 99 -0.05 17.96 -6.80
C ILE A 99 0.62 17.80 -5.43
N LYS A 100 1.06 18.90 -4.84
CA LYS A 100 1.62 18.89 -3.49
C LYS A 100 0.58 18.44 -2.46
N GLU A 101 -0.62 19.04 -2.51
CA GLU A 101 -1.75 18.67 -1.66
C GLU A 101 -2.14 17.19 -1.86
N PHE A 102 -2.20 16.72 -3.12
CA PHE A 102 -2.45 15.30 -3.40
C PHE A 102 -1.48 14.39 -2.64
N TRP A 103 -0.16 14.62 -2.73
CA TRP A 103 0.81 13.77 -2.02
C TRP A 103 0.76 13.91 -0.49
N GLU A 104 0.40 15.09 0.02
CA GLU A 104 0.18 15.28 1.46
C GLU A 104 -1.05 14.50 1.96
N GLU A 105 -2.12 14.43 1.17
CA GLU A 105 -3.29 13.61 1.47
C GLU A 105 -3.01 12.11 1.36
N ILE A 106 -2.22 11.67 0.37
CA ILE A 106 -1.75 10.27 0.29
C ILE A 106 -0.97 9.89 1.55
N ARG A 107 -0.06 10.75 2.03
CA ARG A 107 0.68 10.49 3.27
C ARG A 107 -0.28 10.26 4.46
N LYS A 108 -1.31 11.09 4.61
CA LYS A 108 -2.29 10.94 5.70
C LYS A 108 -3.08 9.64 5.56
N LEU A 109 -3.41 9.26 4.32
CA LEU A 109 -4.15 8.06 4.02
C LEU A 109 -3.35 6.78 4.30
N ASP A 110 -2.06 6.80 3.99
CA ASP A 110 -1.12 5.71 4.28
C ASP A 110 -0.98 5.47 5.79
N ASP A 111 -1.02 6.54 6.60
CA ASP A 111 -0.92 6.47 8.07
C ASP A 111 -2.28 6.18 8.76
N ASP A 112 -3.39 6.15 8.02
CA ASP A 112 -4.73 5.95 8.57
C ASP A 112 -5.01 4.45 8.85
N MET A 113 -4.83 4.05 10.11
CA MET A 113 -5.12 2.70 10.59
C MET A 113 -6.61 2.44 10.89
N SER A 114 -7.47 3.46 10.73
CA SER A 114 -8.91 3.37 11.03
C SER A 114 -9.77 2.92 9.86
N ILE A 115 -9.17 2.80 8.67
CA ILE A 115 -9.80 2.35 7.43
C ILE A 115 -9.26 0.98 7.00
N SER A 116 -9.96 0.37 6.04
CA SER A 116 -9.45 -0.81 5.33
C SER A 116 -8.60 -0.42 4.11
N GLU A 117 -7.94 -1.40 3.50
CA GLU A 117 -7.13 -1.15 2.30
C GLU A 117 -8.00 -0.76 1.10
N ASN A 118 -9.12 -1.46 0.90
CA ASN A 118 -10.09 -1.11 -0.13
C ASN A 118 -10.66 0.32 0.05
N GLU A 119 -10.90 0.75 1.30
CA GLU A 119 -11.31 2.13 1.57
C GLU A 119 -10.21 3.15 1.25
N ALA A 120 -8.95 2.80 1.51
CA ALA A 120 -7.82 3.63 1.13
C ALA A 120 -7.68 3.74 -0.40
N GLU A 121 -7.77 2.64 -1.13
CA GLU A 121 -7.73 2.65 -2.60
C GLU A 121 -8.85 3.52 -3.20
N LEU A 122 -10.07 3.43 -2.67
CA LEU A 122 -11.20 4.26 -3.10
C LEU A 122 -10.91 5.75 -2.84
N LYS A 123 -10.40 6.10 -1.66
CA LYS A 123 -10.03 7.49 -1.33
C LYS A 123 -8.89 8.00 -2.21
N GLU A 124 -7.87 7.19 -2.50
CA GLU A 124 -6.81 7.55 -3.46
C GLU A 124 -7.41 7.83 -4.85
N PHE A 125 -8.30 6.95 -5.32
CA PHE A 125 -8.97 7.13 -6.60
C PHE A 125 -9.77 8.44 -6.66
N GLU A 126 -10.52 8.76 -5.60
CA GLU A 126 -11.24 10.02 -5.47
C GLU A 126 -10.30 11.23 -5.50
N LEU A 127 -9.19 11.19 -4.76
CA LEU A 127 -8.17 12.24 -4.76
C LEU A 127 -7.60 12.45 -6.18
N LYS A 128 -7.27 11.36 -6.87
CA LYS A 128 -6.74 11.39 -8.24
C LYS A 128 -7.77 11.90 -9.25
N SER A 129 -9.05 11.63 -9.03
CA SER A 129 -10.14 12.07 -9.91
C SER A 129 -10.29 13.61 -9.93
N LYS A 130 -10.00 14.28 -8.82
CA LYS A 130 -10.05 15.76 -8.68
C LYS A 130 -8.98 16.48 -9.51
N LEU A 131 -7.92 15.79 -9.90
CA LEU A 131 -6.84 16.36 -10.70
C LEU A 131 -7.20 16.43 -12.19
N THR A 132 -6.72 17.47 -12.87
CA THR A 132 -6.81 17.57 -14.34
C THR A 132 -5.99 16.47 -15.02
N PRO A 133 -6.27 16.11 -16.29
CA PRO A 133 -5.45 15.15 -17.02
C PRO A 133 -3.95 15.52 -17.07
N MET A 134 -3.61 16.82 -17.13
CA MET A 134 -2.23 17.27 -17.10
C MET A 134 -1.59 17.03 -15.73
N GLN A 135 -2.29 17.37 -14.65
CA GLN A 135 -1.85 17.11 -13.27
C GLN A 135 -1.66 15.62 -12.99
N ARG A 136 -2.57 14.75 -13.46
CA ARG A 136 -2.39 13.29 -13.31
C ARG A 136 -1.13 12.78 -14.01
N ARG A 137 -0.75 13.34 -15.15
CA ARG A 137 0.53 13.01 -15.81
C ARG A 137 1.75 13.45 -15.00
N MET A 138 1.61 14.48 -14.15
CA MET A 138 2.67 14.92 -13.25
C MET A 138 2.86 13.98 -12.05
N LEU A 139 1.85 13.16 -11.71
CA LEU A 139 2.00 12.11 -10.68
C LEU A 139 2.87 10.94 -11.16
N GLY A 140 2.84 10.65 -12.46
CA GLY A 140 3.53 9.52 -13.09
C GLY A 140 4.80 9.94 -13.80
N LYS A 141 5.88 10.16 -13.05
CA LYS A 141 7.27 10.11 -13.54
C LYS A 141 8.16 9.54 -12.44
N ASP A 142 8.17 8.22 -12.35
CA ASP A 142 9.35 7.46 -11.92
C ASP A 142 9.85 6.72 -13.17
#